data_AF-A1E247-F1
#
_entry.id   AF-A1E247-F1
#
_cell.length_a   1.000
_cell.length_b   1.000
_cell.length_c   1.000
_cell.angle_alpha   90.00
_cell.angle_beta   90.00
_cell.angle_gamma   90.00
#
_symmetry.space_group_name_H-M   'P 1'
#
loop_
_entity.id
_entity.type
_entity.pdbx_description
1 polymer ?
#
loop_
_entity_poly.entity_id
_entity_poly.type
_entity_poly.pdbx_seq_one_letter_code
_entity_poly.pdbx_strand_id
1 'polypeptide(L)'
;DMGINLHHWHWHLVYPFTAPQRSIVAKDRRGGLFFYMHQQLIARYNCERLNNSLKRVKKFSNWREPIPEAYFPKLDSLTSSRGWPPRQANMSWQDLNRPVDGLNITINDMERWRRNVEEAIATGRVTREDGTTADLDIDTLGNMLEASILSPNRELYGSIHNNGHSFSAYMHDPTHRYLESFGVIADEATTMRDPFFFRWHAWIDDTCQRHKESPYVRPYTRSELENPGVQVTSVSVETPGGQPNTLSTFWMSSDVDLSRGLDFSDRGPVYARFTHLNNRPFRYVINVNNTGSARRTTVRIFIAPKYDERNLVWSLADQRKMFIEMDRFVQPLNAGQNTITRMSTQSSVTIPFEQTFRDLSVQGNDPRRTSLAEFNFCGCGWPHHM
;
A
#
# COMPACT_ATOMS: atom_id res chain seq x y z
N ASP A 1 -7.61 -8.35 7.28
CA ASP A 1 -6.73 -9.53 7.17
C ASP A 1 -5.44 -9.28 7.96
N MET A 2 -4.91 -10.30 8.65
CA MET A 2 -3.68 -10.13 9.45
C MET A 2 -2.42 -10.00 8.60
N GLY A 3 -2.30 -10.76 7.51
CA GLY A 3 -1.16 -10.69 6.61
C GLY A 3 -1.04 -9.33 5.91
N ILE A 4 -2.17 -8.73 5.54
CA ILE A 4 -2.19 -7.37 4.97
C ILE A 4 -1.66 -6.32 5.96
N ASN A 5 -2.09 -6.39 7.23
CA ASN A 5 -1.60 -5.46 8.26
C ASN A 5 -0.11 -5.66 8.55
N LEU A 6 0.36 -6.92 8.59
CA LEU A 6 1.78 -7.23 8.72
C LEU A 6 2.59 -6.69 7.55
N HIS A 7 2.11 -6.85 6.31
CA HIS A 7 2.76 -6.28 5.13
C HIS A 7 2.92 -4.75 5.25
N HIS A 8 1.85 -4.05 5.62
CA HIS A 8 1.86 -2.60 5.76
C HIS A 8 2.85 -2.13 6.83
N TRP A 9 2.84 -2.76 8.00
CA TRP A 9 3.81 -2.48 9.06
C TRP A 9 5.26 -2.73 8.62
N HIS A 10 5.55 -3.89 8.00
CA HIS A 10 6.90 -4.19 7.51
C HIS A 10 7.34 -3.24 6.39
N TRP A 11 6.42 -2.81 5.52
CA TRP A 11 6.75 -1.84 4.46
C TRP A 11 7.24 -0.52 5.06
N HIS A 12 6.56 0.00 6.08
CA HIS A 12 6.98 1.21 6.79
C HIS A 12 8.25 0.99 7.64
N LEU A 13 8.49 -0.22 8.15
CA LEU A 13 9.74 -0.58 8.82
C LEU A 13 10.93 -0.58 7.85
N VAL A 14 10.73 -1.08 6.62
CA VAL A 14 11.76 -1.08 5.57
C VAL A 14 11.97 0.32 5.01
N TYR A 15 10.91 1.11 4.84
CA TYR A 15 10.95 2.46 4.26
C TYR A 15 10.52 3.53 5.27
N PRO A 16 11.21 3.70 6.40
CA PRO A 16 10.81 4.66 7.42
C PRO A 16 10.89 6.09 6.88
N PHE A 17 9.98 6.97 7.32
CA PHE A 17 9.98 8.38 6.91
C PHE A 17 11.02 9.22 7.68
N THR A 18 11.51 8.72 8.82
CA THR A 18 12.52 9.37 9.66
C THR A 18 13.51 8.36 10.22
N ALA A 19 14.77 8.78 10.41
CA ALA A 19 15.79 8.03 11.13
C ALA A 19 16.94 8.98 11.52
N PRO A 20 17.75 8.64 12.54
CA PRO A 20 18.94 9.42 12.89
C PRO A 20 19.96 9.54 11.75
N GLN A 21 20.07 8.49 10.93
CA GLN A 21 20.96 8.47 9.77
C GLN A 21 20.15 8.56 8.48
N ARG A 22 20.43 9.59 7.65
CA ARG A 22 19.73 9.83 6.38
C ARG A 22 19.77 8.62 5.45
N SER A 23 20.87 7.86 5.43
CA SER A 23 21.03 6.66 4.58
C SER A 23 20.03 5.54 4.88
N ILE A 24 19.46 5.50 6.09
CA ILE A 24 18.41 4.54 6.45
C ILE A 24 17.12 4.87 5.69
N VAL A 25 16.79 6.17 5.60
CA VAL A 25 15.59 6.68 4.91
C VAL A 25 15.79 6.82 3.40
N ALA A 26 16.97 7.27 2.97
CA ALA A 26 17.33 7.56 1.58
C ALA A 26 17.56 6.28 0.74
N LYS A 27 16.53 5.42 0.69
CA LYS A 27 16.49 4.24 -0.17
C LYS A 27 16.05 4.62 -1.58
N ASP A 28 16.50 3.82 -2.55
CA ASP A 28 16.21 4.06 -3.97
C ASP A 28 14.70 4.19 -4.22
N ARG A 29 14.32 5.32 -4.85
CA ARG A 29 12.95 5.66 -5.26
C ARG A 29 11.87 5.49 -4.19
N ARG A 30 12.21 5.69 -2.91
CA ARG A 30 11.29 5.40 -1.80
C ARG A 30 10.03 6.26 -1.79
N GLY A 31 10.06 7.48 -2.31
CA GLY A 31 8.87 8.33 -2.45
C GLY A 31 7.97 7.85 -3.59
N GLY A 32 8.56 7.42 -4.71
CA GLY A 32 7.84 6.79 -5.81
C GLY A 32 7.22 5.46 -5.40
N LEU A 33 7.90 4.70 -4.55
CA LEU A 33 7.39 3.45 -3.98
C LEU A 33 6.30 3.69 -2.94
N PHE A 34 6.41 4.74 -2.12
CA PHE A 34 5.32 5.18 -1.23
C PHE A 34 4.03 5.41 -2.02
N PHE A 35 4.11 6.16 -3.12
CA PHE A 35 2.96 6.31 -4.01
C PHE A 35 2.47 4.97 -4.56
N TYR A 36 3.38 4.17 -5.13
CA TYR A 36 3.00 2.94 -5.83
C TYR A 36 2.35 1.90 -4.92
N MET A 37 2.93 1.65 -3.75
CA MET A 37 2.42 0.67 -2.79
C MET A 37 1.00 1.05 -2.35
N HIS A 38 0.78 2.29 -1.92
CA HIS A 38 -0.53 2.73 -1.46
C HIS A 38 -1.55 2.84 -2.60
N GLN A 39 -1.13 3.20 -3.82
CA GLN A 39 -2.01 3.15 -4.99
C GLN A 39 -2.49 1.72 -5.27
N GLN A 40 -1.61 0.73 -5.15
CA GLN A 40 -1.98 -0.68 -5.30
C GLN A 40 -2.92 -1.16 -4.19
N LEU A 41 -2.75 -0.68 -2.95
CA LEU A 41 -3.71 -0.95 -1.87
C LEU A 41 -5.11 -0.41 -2.20
N ILE A 42 -5.21 0.82 -2.70
CA ILE A 42 -6.49 1.43 -3.11
C ILE A 42 -7.11 0.67 -4.29
N ALA A 43 -6.32 0.27 -5.28
CA ALA A 43 -6.79 -0.50 -6.43
C ALA A 43 -7.35 -1.87 -6.00
N ARG A 44 -6.63 -2.61 -5.14
CA ARG A 44 -7.08 -3.89 -4.58
C ARG A 44 -8.34 -3.73 -3.73
N TYR A 45 -8.38 -2.73 -2.85
CA TYR A 45 -9.56 -2.45 -2.04
C TYR A 45 -10.78 -2.08 -2.90
N ASN A 46 -10.60 -1.30 -3.97
CA ASN A 46 -11.69 -0.99 -4.88
C ASN A 46 -12.17 -2.22 -5.67
N CYS A 47 -11.30 -3.15 -6.05
CA CYS A 47 -11.71 -4.42 -6.63
C CYS A 47 -12.57 -5.22 -5.64
N GLU A 48 -12.17 -5.30 -4.37
CA GLU A 48 -12.96 -5.97 -3.33
C GLU A 48 -14.32 -5.29 -3.10
N ARG A 49 -14.38 -3.96 -3.12
CA ARG A 49 -15.65 -3.24 -3.01
C ARG A 49 -16.60 -3.59 -4.14
N LEU A 50 -16.12 -3.66 -5.38
CA LEU A 50 -16.92 -4.05 -6.54
C LEU A 50 -17.40 -5.51 -6.43
N ASN A 51 -16.56 -6.42 -5.92
CA ASN A 51 -16.94 -7.80 -5.62
C ASN A 51 -18.01 -7.92 -4.52
N ASN A 52 -18.25 -6.84 -3.76
CA ASN A 52 -19.18 -6.80 -2.62
C ASN A 52 -20.29 -5.74 -2.80
N SER A 53 -20.68 -5.45 -4.05
CA SER A 53 -21.77 -4.50 -4.38
C SER A 53 -21.60 -3.09 -3.80
N LEU A 54 -20.36 -2.67 -3.57
CA LEU A 54 -20.00 -1.33 -3.12
C LEU A 54 -19.34 -0.55 -4.26
N LYS A 55 -19.57 0.77 -4.26
CA LYS A 55 -18.86 1.69 -5.16
C LYS A 55 -17.39 1.82 -4.78
N ARG A 56 -16.53 2.25 -5.71
CA ARG A 56 -15.17 2.74 -5.40
C ARG A 56 -15.17 3.69 -4.20
N VAL A 57 -14.10 3.64 -3.42
CA VAL A 57 -13.97 4.45 -2.21
C VAL A 57 -14.01 5.95 -2.54
N LYS A 58 -14.78 6.73 -1.77
CA LYS A 58 -14.85 8.19 -1.93
C LYS A 58 -13.65 8.82 -1.21
N LYS A 59 -12.82 9.59 -1.93
CA LYS A 59 -11.72 10.35 -1.32
C LYS A 59 -12.22 11.34 -0.25
N PHE A 60 -11.41 11.60 0.77
CA PHE A 60 -11.66 12.63 1.78
C PHE A 60 -10.98 13.95 1.40
N SER A 61 -11.66 14.77 0.58
CA SER A 61 -11.11 15.99 0.01
C SER A 61 -11.56 17.29 0.68
N ASN A 62 -12.65 17.26 1.45
CA ASN A 62 -13.10 18.40 2.26
C ASN A 62 -12.81 18.07 3.73
N TRP A 63 -11.77 18.69 4.28
CA TRP A 63 -11.23 18.37 5.60
C TRP A 63 -12.03 18.95 6.77
N ARG A 64 -13.12 19.65 6.46
CA ARG A 64 -14.06 20.21 7.44
C ARG A 64 -15.40 19.48 7.45
N GLU A 65 -15.63 18.59 6.48
CA GLU A 65 -16.86 17.78 6.44
C GLU A 65 -16.83 16.67 7.50
N PRO A 66 -17.99 16.38 8.13
CA PRO A 66 -18.14 15.20 8.95
C PRO A 66 -17.81 13.91 8.18
N ILE A 67 -17.18 12.97 8.87
CA ILE A 67 -16.80 11.65 8.34
C ILE A 67 -17.92 10.66 8.66
N PRO A 68 -18.74 10.22 7.68
CA PRO A 68 -19.89 9.37 7.95
C PRO A 68 -19.51 7.96 8.40
N GLU A 69 -18.34 7.45 8.01
CA GLU A 69 -17.91 6.09 8.35
C GLU A 69 -17.46 5.99 9.82
N ALA A 70 -18.26 5.30 10.64
CA ALA A 70 -17.86 4.87 11.98
C ALA A 70 -16.92 3.66 11.92
N TYR A 71 -16.10 3.45 12.97
CA TYR A 71 -15.33 2.23 13.15
C TYR A 71 -15.07 1.94 14.64
N PHE A 72 -15.32 0.70 15.05
CA PHE A 72 -15.13 0.23 16.42
C PHE A 72 -14.17 -0.97 16.42
N PRO A 73 -12.88 -0.78 16.73
CA PRO A 73 -11.81 -1.70 16.35
C PRO A 73 -11.84 -3.06 17.07
N LYS A 74 -12.44 -3.14 18.26
CA LYS A 74 -12.42 -4.35 19.13
C LYS A 74 -10.98 -4.81 19.43
N LEU A 75 -10.07 -3.86 19.58
CA LEU A 75 -8.69 -4.09 19.98
C LEU A 75 -8.46 -3.44 21.34
N ASP A 76 -7.76 -4.16 22.19
CA ASP A 76 -7.26 -3.67 23.48
C ASP A 76 -5.74 -3.77 23.49
N SER A 77 -5.08 -2.74 24.01
CA SER A 77 -3.64 -2.77 24.22
C SER A 77 -3.32 -3.47 25.53
N LEU A 78 -2.60 -4.58 25.46
CA LEU A 78 -2.12 -5.29 26.65
C LEU A 78 -1.12 -4.44 27.46
N THR A 79 -0.39 -3.54 26.79
CA THR A 79 0.62 -2.68 27.44
C THR A 79 -0.03 -1.55 28.24
N SER A 80 -1.02 -0.86 27.68
CA SER A 80 -1.65 0.30 28.35
C SER A 80 -2.95 -0.03 29.07
N SER A 81 -3.47 -1.27 28.90
CA SER A 81 -4.78 -1.68 29.39
C SER A 81 -5.92 -0.75 28.94
N ARG A 82 -5.77 -0.13 27.75
CA ARG A 82 -6.80 0.69 27.12
C ARG A 82 -7.26 0.07 25.81
N GLY A 83 -8.57 0.16 25.58
CA GLY A 83 -9.14 -0.08 24.26
C GLY A 83 -8.69 1.00 23.28
N TRP A 84 -8.51 0.61 22.02
CA TRP A 84 -8.24 1.59 20.96
C TRP A 84 -9.49 2.44 20.73
N PRO A 85 -9.42 3.78 20.90
CA PRO A 85 -10.61 4.63 20.82
C PRO A 85 -11.36 4.46 19.49
N PRO A 86 -12.69 4.23 19.52
CA PRO A 86 -13.48 4.12 18.31
C PRO A 86 -13.74 5.50 17.69
N ARG A 87 -14.17 5.50 16.43
CA ARG A 87 -14.73 6.67 15.78
C ARG A 87 -16.23 6.49 15.58
N GLN A 88 -17.04 7.33 16.23
CA GLN A 88 -18.48 7.39 15.95
C GLN A 88 -18.74 8.07 14.60
N ALA A 89 -19.92 7.81 14.01
CA ALA A 89 -20.28 8.41 12.73
C ALA A 89 -20.35 9.95 12.84
N ASN A 90 -19.99 10.62 11.76
CA ASN A 90 -20.07 12.07 11.58
C ASN A 90 -19.19 12.88 12.55
N MET A 91 -18.06 12.32 13.02
CA MET A 91 -17.01 13.13 13.63
C MET A 91 -16.28 13.94 12.55
N SER A 92 -15.80 15.13 12.92
CA SER A 92 -14.99 15.99 12.06
C SER A 92 -13.59 16.17 12.65
N TRP A 93 -12.62 16.46 11.78
CA TRP A 93 -11.31 16.94 12.23
C TRP A 93 -11.47 18.20 13.08
N GLN A 94 -10.60 18.31 14.08
CA GLN A 94 -10.48 19.44 14.99
C GLN A 94 -9.00 19.76 15.13
N ASP A 95 -8.66 21.04 15.39
CA ASP A 95 -7.27 21.45 15.60
C ASP A 95 -6.65 20.63 16.74
N LEU A 96 -5.43 20.12 16.51
CA LEU A 96 -4.73 19.30 17.48
C LEU A 96 -3.83 20.18 18.34
N ASN A 97 -4.07 20.14 19.65
CA ASN A 97 -3.23 20.79 20.65
C ASN A 97 -2.92 19.78 21.77
N ARG A 98 -1.94 18.93 21.52
CA ARG A 98 -1.49 17.83 22.39
C ARG A 98 0.03 17.95 22.56
N PRO A 99 0.51 18.88 23.41
CA PRO A 99 1.94 19.16 23.53
C PRO A 99 2.76 17.97 24.03
N VAL A 100 2.16 17.09 24.86
CA VAL A 100 2.79 15.85 25.35
C VAL A 100 3.13 14.90 24.19
N ASP A 101 2.32 14.90 23.13
CA ASP A 101 2.50 14.07 21.94
C ASP A 101 3.31 14.80 20.84
N GLY A 102 3.78 16.03 21.11
CA GLY A 102 4.48 16.86 20.11
C GLY A 102 3.57 17.36 18.98
N LEU A 103 2.25 17.38 19.19
CA LEU A 103 1.27 17.79 18.17
C LEU A 103 0.68 19.16 18.52
N ASN A 104 0.99 20.15 17.70
CA ASN A 104 0.35 21.47 17.73
C ASN A 104 0.13 21.95 16.29
N ILE A 105 -0.98 21.53 15.69
CA ILE A 105 -1.23 21.65 14.24
C ILE A 105 -2.72 21.93 14.01
N THR A 106 -3.02 22.88 13.14
CA THR A 106 -4.40 23.26 12.81
C THR A 106 -4.82 22.75 11.44
N ILE A 107 -6.13 22.67 11.20
CA ILE A 107 -6.70 22.36 9.87
C ILE A 107 -6.25 23.43 8.85
N ASN A 108 -6.05 24.68 9.28
CA ASN A 108 -5.53 25.75 8.42
C ASN A 108 -4.09 25.47 7.94
N ASP A 109 -3.25 24.86 8.79
CA ASP A 109 -1.88 24.45 8.41
C ASP A 109 -1.92 23.38 7.33
N MET A 110 -2.78 22.37 7.51
CA MET A 110 -3.02 21.34 6.51
C MET A 110 -3.46 21.95 5.18
N GLU A 111 -4.48 22.82 5.19
CA GLU A 111 -5.00 23.47 3.99
C GLU A 111 -3.95 24.34 3.29
N ARG A 112 -3.06 24.99 4.05
CA ARG A 112 -1.92 25.74 3.50
C ARG A 112 -0.93 24.82 2.81
N TRP A 113 -0.49 23.75 3.47
CA TRP A 113 0.42 22.77 2.89
C TRP A 113 -0.16 22.13 1.63
N ARG A 114 -1.46 21.82 1.63
CA ARG A 114 -2.18 21.35 0.45
C ARG A 114 -2.06 22.32 -0.71
N ARG A 115 -2.38 23.60 -0.50
CA ARG A 115 -2.27 24.62 -1.57
C ARG A 115 -0.84 24.69 -2.14
N ASN A 116 0.17 24.61 -1.27
CA ASN A 116 1.57 24.66 -1.71
C ASN A 116 1.95 23.43 -2.54
N VAL A 117 1.49 22.23 -2.18
CA VAL A 117 1.70 21.01 -2.98
C VAL A 117 0.93 21.08 -4.30
N GLU A 118 -0.30 21.58 -4.29
CA GLU A 118 -1.11 21.75 -5.50
C GLU A 118 -0.47 22.74 -6.48
N GLU A 119 0.12 23.82 -5.98
CA GLU A 119 0.89 24.79 -6.78
C GLU A 119 2.15 24.15 -7.38
N ALA A 120 2.88 23.33 -6.59
CA ALA A 120 4.05 22.62 -7.09
C ALA A 120 3.69 21.65 -8.23
N ILE A 121 2.54 20.97 -8.13
CA ILE A 121 2.01 20.11 -9.19
C ILE A 121 1.60 20.93 -10.41
N ALA A 122 0.91 22.06 -10.21
CA ALA A 122 0.41 22.91 -11.29
C ALA A 122 1.54 23.57 -12.10
N THR A 123 2.63 23.95 -11.43
CA THR A 123 3.80 24.59 -12.04
C THR A 123 4.87 23.60 -12.50
N GLY A 124 4.77 22.33 -12.06
CA GLY A 124 5.76 21.29 -12.32
C GLY A 124 7.09 21.50 -11.60
N ARG A 125 7.14 22.40 -10.60
CA ARG A 125 8.36 22.77 -9.89
C ARG A 125 8.18 22.77 -8.39
N VAL A 126 9.23 22.38 -7.67
CA VAL A 126 9.31 22.44 -6.20
C VAL A 126 10.28 23.52 -5.76
N THR A 127 9.99 24.16 -4.64
CA THR A 127 10.87 25.14 -3.97
C THR A 127 11.61 24.45 -2.84
N ARG A 128 12.94 24.61 -2.82
CA ARG A 128 13.83 24.08 -1.77
C ARG A 128 13.94 25.05 -0.60
N GLU A 129 14.59 24.62 0.48
CA GLU A 129 14.80 25.47 1.67
C GLU A 129 15.63 26.73 1.38
N ASP A 130 16.55 26.67 0.41
CA ASP A 130 17.37 27.81 -0.03
C ASP A 130 16.65 28.78 -0.99
N GLY A 131 15.36 28.53 -1.27
CA GLY A 131 14.55 29.31 -2.22
C GLY A 131 14.80 28.98 -3.69
N THR A 132 15.75 28.10 -4.01
CA THR A 132 15.93 27.59 -5.38
C THR A 132 14.80 26.65 -5.76
N THR A 133 14.69 26.35 -7.05
CA THR A 133 13.61 25.52 -7.59
C THR A 133 14.17 24.34 -8.38
N ALA A 134 13.45 23.23 -8.37
CA ALA A 134 13.77 22.02 -9.13
C ALA A 134 12.51 21.45 -9.78
N ASP A 135 12.68 20.64 -10.82
CA ASP A 135 11.56 19.95 -11.46
C ASP A 135 10.92 18.96 -10.50
N LEU A 136 9.59 18.91 -10.50
CA LEU A 136 8.84 17.95 -9.70
C LEU A 136 8.79 16.59 -10.42
N ASP A 137 9.30 15.56 -9.75
CA ASP A 137 9.06 14.17 -10.11
C ASP A 137 8.22 13.43 -9.06
N ILE A 138 7.78 12.22 -9.38
CA ILE A 138 6.94 11.42 -8.49
C ILE A 138 7.65 11.00 -7.19
N ASP A 139 8.98 10.87 -7.21
CA ASP A 139 9.73 10.49 -6.01
C ASP A 139 9.78 11.64 -5.01
N THR A 140 10.07 12.84 -5.52
CA THR A 140 10.04 14.09 -4.79
C THR A 140 8.63 14.35 -4.23
N LEU A 141 7.58 14.18 -5.05
CA LEU A 141 6.20 14.33 -4.59
C LEU A 141 5.85 13.36 -3.45
N GLY A 142 6.26 12.09 -3.56
CA GLY A 142 6.04 11.11 -2.50
C GLY A 142 6.72 11.50 -1.19
N ASN A 143 7.97 11.99 -1.27
CA ASN A 143 8.70 12.49 -0.10
C ASN A 143 8.09 13.76 0.51
N MET A 144 7.46 14.62 -0.30
CA MET A 144 6.73 15.81 0.16
C MET A 144 5.39 15.47 0.83
N LEU A 145 4.67 14.49 0.28
CA LEU A 145 3.32 14.15 0.77
C LEU A 145 3.35 13.40 2.09
N GLU A 146 4.27 12.45 2.28
CA GLU A 146 4.31 11.57 3.46
C GLU A 146 4.37 12.36 4.79
N ALA A 147 5.33 13.22 5.11
CA ALA A 147 6.57 13.56 4.43
C ALA A 147 7.74 12.82 5.08
N SER A 148 8.76 12.49 4.29
CA SER A 148 10.03 11.97 4.80
C SER A 148 11.01 13.10 5.09
N ILE A 149 12.11 12.79 5.79
CA ILE A 149 13.26 13.71 5.94
C ILE A 149 13.96 14.03 4.59
N LEU A 150 13.49 13.46 3.49
CA LEU A 150 13.97 13.76 2.13
C LEU A 150 13.12 14.81 1.42
N SER A 151 12.03 15.28 2.02
CA SER A 151 11.23 16.40 1.48
C SER A 151 12.14 17.61 1.21
N PRO A 152 12.03 18.27 0.03
CA PRO A 152 12.92 19.37 -0.35
C PRO A 152 12.71 20.64 0.49
N ASN A 153 11.55 20.80 1.13
CA ASN A 153 11.23 21.91 2.02
C ASN A 153 10.06 21.55 2.94
N ARG A 154 10.36 21.07 4.15
CA ARG A 154 9.33 20.58 5.08
C ARG A 154 8.52 21.70 5.73
N GLU A 155 9.07 22.91 5.88
CA GLU A 155 8.30 24.06 6.37
C GLU A 155 7.21 24.47 5.37
N LEU A 156 7.55 24.51 4.08
CA LEU A 156 6.64 24.93 3.03
C LEU A 156 5.57 23.87 2.73
N TYR A 157 5.95 22.59 2.65
CA TYR A 157 5.05 21.51 2.23
C TYR A 157 4.47 20.67 3.37
N GLY A 158 5.00 20.81 4.58
CA GLY A 158 4.51 20.12 5.77
C GLY A 158 4.70 18.60 5.74
N SER A 159 3.75 17.90 6.36
CA SER A 159 3.69 16.43 6.42
C SER A 159 2.24 15.97 6.31
N ILE A 160 1.63 16.21 5.15
CA ILE A 160 0.17 16.10 4.96
C ILE A 160 -0.33 14.69 5.29
N HIS A 161 0.22 13.65 4.68
CA HIS A 161 -0.22 12.27 4.89
C HIS A 161 -0.18 11.88 6.38
N ASN A 162 0.97 12.01 7.04
CA ASN A 162 1.14 11.62 8.44
C ASN A 162 0.21 12.41 9.36
N ASN A 163 0.06 13.72 9.13
CA ASN A 163 -0.86 14.52 9.94
C ASN A 163 -2.33 14.17 9.67
N GLY A 164 -2.69 13.75 8.46
CA GLY A 164 -4.02 13.20 8.19
C GLY A 164 -4.34 11.96 9.02
N HIS A 165 -3.36 11.09 9.28
CA HIS A 165 -3.50 10.01 10.27
C HIS A 165 -3.71 10.58 11.68
N SER A 166 -2.90 11.54 12.12
CA SER A 166 -3.02 12.18 13.45
C SER A 166 -4.40 12.83 13.67
N PHE A 167 -4.85 13.68 12.75
CA PHE A 167 -6.16 14.35 12.83
C PHE A 167 -7.30 13.34 12.92
N SER A 168 -7.18 12.24 12.19
CA SER A 168 -8.21 11.20 12.16
C SER A 168 -8.21 10.33 13.42
N ALA A 169 -7.03 10.10 14.00
CA ALA A 169 -6.88 9.24 15.17
C ALA A 169 -7.29 9.92 16.48
N TYR A 170 -7.18 11.25 16.55
CA TYR A 170 -7.45 12.04 17.76
C TYR A 170 -8.78 12.79 17.75
N MET A 171 -9.71 12.53 16.81
CA MET A 171 -11.00 13.23 16.77
C MET A 171 -11.81 13.14 18.07
N HIS A 172 -11.61 12.08 18.86
CA HIS A 172 -12.29 11.89 20.14
C HIS A 172 -11.66 12.71 21.28
N ASP A 173 -10.39 13.10 21.17
CA ASP A 173 -9.66 13.86 22.19
C ASP A 173 -8.57 14.77 21.57
N PRO A 174 -8.91 15.79 20.79
CA PRO A 174 -7.94 16.59 20.04
C PRO A 174 -7.06 17.50 20.91
N THR A 175 -7.44 17.68 22.18
CA THR A 175 -6.76 18.61 23.12
C THR A 175 -6.30 17.93 24.40
N HIS A 176 -6.26 16.60 24.42
CA HIS A 176 -5.83 15.78 25.55
C HIS A 176 -6.61 16.00 26.86
N ARG A 177 -7.88 16.39 26.76
CA ARG A 177 -8.75 16.63 27.94
C ARG A 177 -9.22 15.35 28.58
N TYR A 178 -9.35 14.28 27.80
CA TYR A 178 -9.86 13.00 28.26
C TYR A 178 -8.75 11.99 28.58
N LEU A 179 -7.48 12.39 28.40
CA LEU A 179 -6.31 11.54 28.59
C LEU A 179 -6.36 10.27 27.74
N GLU A 180 -7.02 10.35 26.58
CA GLU A 180 -7.13 9.25 25.63
C GLU A 180 -5.97 9.25 24.64
N SER A 181 -5.63 8.04 24.16
CA SER A 181 -4.58 7.82 23.17
C SER A 181 -5.14 7.88 21.74
N PHE A 182 -4.34 7.53 20.73
CA PHE A 182 -4.78 7.55 19.34
C PHE A 182 -5.64 6.33 18.96
N GLY A 183 -6.58 6.51 18.03
CA GLY A 183 -7.29 5.40 17.38
C GLY A 183 -6.43 4.63 16.38
N VAL A 184 -6.92 3.48 15.90
CA VAL A 184 -6.16 2.51 15.05
C VAL A 184 -5.55 3.12 13.79
N ILE A 185 -6.11 4.21 13.27
CA ILE A 185 -5.60 4.82 12.05
C ILE A 185 -4.17 5.37 12.21
N ALA A 186 -3.69 5.62 13.43
CA ALA A 186 -2.34 6.14 13.68
C ALA A 186 -1.24 5.08 13.92
N ASP A 187 -1.55 3.79 13.79
CA ASP A 187 -0.55 2.71 13.93
C ASP A 187 -0.50 1.86 12.65
N GLU A 188 0.68 1.69 12.08
CA GLU A 188 0.88 1.02 10.80
C GLU A 188 0.46 -0.47 10.81
N ALA A 189 0.44 -1.14 11.96
CA ALA A 189 -0.03 -2.51 12.09
C ALA A 189 -1.56 -2.63 12.27
N THR A 190 -2.28 -1.51 12.42
CA THR A 190 -3.74 -1.52 12.65
C THR A 190 -4.53 -0.61 11.70
N THR A 191 -3.88 0.36 11.06
CA THR A 191 -4.53 1.43 10.29
C THR A 191 -5.38 0.91 9.14
N MET A 192 -4.93 -0.16 8.46
CA MET A 192 -5.64 -0.78 7.33
C MET A 192 -6.97 -1.45 7.72
N ARG A 193 -7.29 -1.54 9.01
CA ARG A 193 -8.57 -2.06 9.51
C ARG A 193 -9.69 -1.02 9.43
N ASP A 194 -9.35 0.26 9.45
CA ASP A 194 -10.31 1.36 9.47
C ASP A 194 -10.77 1.72 8.05
N PRO A 195 -12.09 1.73 7.74
CA PRO A 195 -12.58 2.17 6.43
C PRO A 195 -12.11 3.56 6.00
N PHE A 196 -11.81 4.45 6.95
CA PHE A 196 -11.34 5.81 6.66
C PHE A 196 -9.90 5.86 6.16
N PHE A 197 -9.06 4.87 6.48
CA PHE A 197 -7.72 4.72 5.88
C PHE A 197 -7.81 4.81 4.35
N PHE A 198 -8.72 4.05 3.76
CA PHE A 198 -8.89 4.01 2.31
C PHE A 198 -9.44 5.32 1.74
N ARG A 199 -10.25 6.07 2.50
CA ARG A 199 -10.73 7.39 2.07
C ARG A 199 -9.60 8.43 2.08
N TRP A 200 -8.72 8.36 3.08
CA TRP A 200 -7.55 9.22 3.20
C TRP A 200 -6.55 8.92 2.09
N HIS A 201 -6.17 7.65 1.93
CA HIS A 201 -5.23 7.24 0.88
C HIS A 201 -5.80 7.42 -0.54
N ALA A 202 -7.12 7.39 -0.74
CA ALA A 202 -7.71 7.77 -2.03
C ALA A 202 -7.51 9.26 -2.36
N TRP A 203 -7.45 10.15 -1.35
CA TRP A 203 -7.10 11.56 -1.59
C TRP A 203 -5.60 11.75 -1.86
N ILE A 204 -4.75 10.99 -1.18
CA ILE A 204 -3.29 10.96 -1.41
C ILE A 204 -2.99 10.44 -2.82
N ASP A 205 -3.58 9.31 -3.21
CA ASP A 205 -3.47 8.75 -4.57
C ASP A 205 -3.96 9.77 -5.61
N ASP A 206 -5.14 10.36 -5.43
CA ASP A 206 -5.67 11.39 -6.34
C ASP A 206 -4.72 12.58 -6.52
N THR A 207 -3.98 12.98 -5.47
CA THR A 207 -2.96 14.03 -5.56
C THR A 207 -1.76 13.58 -6.40
N CYS A 208 -1.28 12.35 -6.23
CA CYS A 208 -0.24 11.78 -7.11
C CYS A 208 -0.74 11.58 -8.54
N GLN A 209 -2.00 11.18 -8.74
CA GLN A 209 -2.62 11.04 -10.06
C GLN A 209 -2.68 12.39 -10.79
N ARG A 210 -2.99 13.49 -10.10
CA ARG A 210 -2.95 14.84 -10.69
C ARG A 210 -1.57 15.19 -11.25
N HIS A 211 -0.49 14.81 -10.57
CA HIS A 211 0.86 14.94 -11.14
C HIS A 211 1.07 14.02 -12.35
N LYS A 212 0.65 12.75 -12.27
CA LYS A 212 0.73 11.79 -13.40
C LYS A 212 -0.11 12.18 -14.62
N GLU A 213 -1.18 12.94 -14.41
CA GLU A 213 -2.08 13.46 -15.45
C GLU A 213 -1.70 14.88 -15.90
N SER A 214 -0.70 15.49 -15.28
CA SER A 214 -0.22 16.82 -15.63
C SER A 214 0.58 16.82 -16.94
N PRO A 215 0.78 17.99 -17.58
CA PRO A 215 1.63 18.11 -18.77
C PRO A 215 3.10 17.72 -18.54
N TYR A 216 3.55 17.64 -17.29
CA TYR A 216 4.92 17.30 -16.92
C TYR A 216 5.20 15.79 -16.95
N VAL A 217 4.16 14.96 -17.02
CA VAL A 217 4.28 13.51 -17.21
C VAL A 217 3.66 13.16 -18.56
N ARG A 218 4.50 13.11 -19.59
CA ARG A 218 4.02 12.81 -20.95
C ARG A 218 3.48 11.39 -21.05
N PRO A 219 2.39 11.17 -21.82
CA PRO A 219 1.98 9.83 -22.22
C PRO A 219 3.12 9.07 -22.88
N TYR A 220 3.11 7.74 -22.71
CA TYR A 220 4.09 6.88 -23.36
C TYR A 220 3.96 6.96 -24.88
N THR A 221 5.10 7.05 -25.57
CA THR A 221 5.16 6.90 -27.02
C THR A 221 5.06 5.43 -27.41
N ARG A 222 4.77 5.18 -28.69
CA ARG A 222 4.82 3.84 -29.27
C ARG A 222 6.14 3.13 -28.99
N SER A 223 7.29 3.81 -29.13
CA SER A 223 8.61 3.22 -28.91
C SER A 223 8.90 2.84 -27.46
N GLU A 224 8.19 3.42 -26.49
CA GLU A 224 8.31 3.07 -25.07
C GLU A 224 7.43 1.89 -24.66
N LEU A 225 6.38 1.61 -25.45
CA LEU A 225 5.45 0.52 -25.21
C LEU A 225 5.76 -0.72 -26.05
N GLU A 226 6.31 -0.54 -27.26
CA GLU A 226 6.60 -1.64 -28.16
C GLU A 226 7.86 -2.42 -27.75
N ASN A 227 7.82 -3.72 -28.05
CA ASN A 227 9.00 -4.59 -28.06
C ASN A 227 9.11 -5.18 -29.47
N PRO A 228 9.82 -4.51 -30.41
CA PRO A 228 9.78 -4.85 -31.83
C PRO A 228 10.13 -6.31 -32.12
N GLY A 229 9.28 -6.98 -32.89
CA GLY A 229 9.41 -8.40 -33.24
C GLY A 229 8.90 -9.37 -32.18
N VAL A 230 8.48 -8.91 -31.01
CA VAL A 230 7.89 -9.76 -29.94
C VAL A 230 6.38 -9.60 -29.94
N GLN A 231 5.66 -10.66 -30.31
CA GLN A 231 4.20 -10.69 -30.38
C GLN A 231 3.64 -11.71 -29.39
N VAL A 232 2.81 -11.27 -28.46
CA VAL A 232 2.00 -12.19 -27.62
C VAL A 232 0.88 -12.76 -28.48
N THR A 233 0.83 -14.08 -28.62
CA THR A 233 -0.17 -14.77 -29.45
C THR A 233 -1.35 -15.29 -28.64
N SER A 234 -1.14 -15.66 -27.38
CA SER A 234 -2.21 -16.01 -26.45
C SER A 234 -1.77 -15.89 -25.00
N VAL A 235 -2.74 -15.69 -24.11
CA VAL A 235 -2.59 -15.72 -22.66
C VAL A 235 -3.74 -16.56 -22.11
N SER A 236 -3.43 -17.55 -21.27
CA SER A 236 -4.42 -18.28 -20.49
C SER A 236 -4.01 -18.39 -19.03
N VAL A 237 -5.00 -18.56 -18.15
CA VAL A 237 -4.77 -19.03 -16.79
C VAL A 237 -5.36 -20.42 -16.62
N GLU A 238 -4.59 -21.30 -16.00
CA GLU A 238 -4.93 -22.70 -15.82
C GLU A 238 -4.85 -23.08 -14.35
N THR A 239 -5.95 -23.64 -13.84
CA THR A 239 -6.06 -24.15 -12.47
C THR A 239 -6.16 -25.68 -12.55
N PRO A 240 -5.34 -26.47 -11.82
CA PRO A 240 -5.45 -27.92 -11.83
C PRO A 240 -6.86 -28.40 -11.46
N GLY A 241 -7.50 -29.15 -12.37
CA GLY A 241 -8.89 -29.61 -12.21
C GLY A 241 -9.96 -28.51 -12.34
N GLY A 242 -9.58 -27.28 -12.69
CA GLY A 242 -10.47 -26.15 -12.89
C GLY A 242 -10.77 -25.87 -14.36
N GLN A 243 -11.70 -24.94 -14.61
CA GLN A 243 -12.01 -24.46 -15.94
C GLN A 243 -10.91 -23.49 -16.44
N PRO A 244 -10.56 -23.50 -17.73
CA PRO A 244 -9.66 -22.50 -18.30
C PRO A 244 -10.15 -21.08 -18.03
N ASN A 245 -9.21 -20.16 -17.79
CA ASN A 245 -9.50 -18.75 -17.55
C ASN A 245 -10.41 -18.46 -16.35
N THR A 246 -10.45 -19.37 -15.38
CA THR A 246 -11.24 -19.24 -14.14
C THR A 246 -10.33 -19.32 -12.93
N LEU A 247 -10.35 -18.26 -12.11
CA LEU A 247 -9.70 -18.21 -10.80
C LEU A 247 -10.74 -18.53 -9.72
N SER A 248 -10.40 -19.39 -8.77
CA SER A 248 -11.30 -19.80 -7.70
C SER A 248 -10.76 -19.39 -6.35
N THR A 249 -11.55 -18.64 -5.59
CA THR A 249 -11.27 -18.25 -4.21
C THR A 249 -12.11 -19.05 -3.22
N PHE A 250 -11.67 -19.11 -1.97
CA PHE A 250 -12.37 -19.81 -0.88
C PHE A 250 -11.95 -19.23 0.47
N TRP A 251 -12.65 -19.64 1.53
CA TRP A 251 -12.27 -19.31 2.91
C TRP A 251 -11.39 -20.42 3.51
N MET A 252 -10.28 -20.02 4.12
CA MET A 252 -9.37 -20.92 4.83
C MET A 252 -9.30 -20.52 6.30
N SER A 253 -9.30 -21.50 7.19
CA SER A 253 -8.99 -21.29 8.61
C SER A 253 -7.54 -21.67 8.88
N SER A 254 -6.84 -20.78 9.57
CA SER A 254 -5.44 -20.96 9.96
C SER A 254 -5.28 -20.63 11.44
N ASP A 255 -4.26 -21.24 12.05
CA ASP A 255 -3.94 -21.05 13.46
C ASP A 255 -2.67 -20.20 13.58
N VAL A 256 -2.67 -19.24 14.51
CA VAL A 256 -1.48 -18.47 14.88
C VAL A 256 -1.22 -18.65 16.37
N ASP A 257 0.04 -18.91 16.74
CA ASP A 257 0.44 -18.99 18.14
C ASP A 257 0.65 -17.59 18.72
N LEU A 258 -0.16 -17.24 19.71
CA LEU A 258 -0.12 -15.96 20.42
C LEU A 258 0.73 -16.01 21.69
N SER A 259 1.27 -17.18 22.07
CA SER A 259 1.96 -17.40 23.34
C SER A 259 3.05 -16.37 23.65
N ARG A 260 3.77 -15.89 22.63
CA ARG A 260 4.86 -14.92 22.78
C ARG A 260 4.42 -13.48 23.04
N GLY A 261 3.18 -13.15 22.71
CA GLY A 261 2.61 -11.84 22.97
C GLY A 261 1.78 -11.78 24.26
N LEU A 262 1.70 -12.89 25.01
CA LEU A 262 0.90 -13.03 26.22
C LEU A 262 1.79 -12.94 27.46
N ASP A 263 1.94 -11.73 27.97
CA ASP A 263 2.69 -11.48 29.20
C ASP A 263 2.04 -12.22 30.40
N PHE A 264 2.89 -12.73 31.30
CA PHE A 264 2.49 -13.36 32.57
C PHE A 264 1.57 -14.59 32.45
N SER A 265 1.48 -15.21 31.26
CA SER A 265 0.76 -16.46 31.06
C SER A 265 1.64 -17.69 31.29
N ASP A 266 1.02 -18.83 31.60
CA ASP A 266 1.73 -20.11 31.68
C ASP A 266 2.40 -20.47 30.35
N ARG A 267 3.53 -21.17 30.42
CA ARG A 267 4.27 -21.58 29.23
C ARG A 267 3.52 -22.66 28.46
N GLY A 268 3.26 -22.39 27.18
CA GLY A 268 2.65 -23.33 26.23
C GLY A 268 2.14 -22.58 25.01
N PRO A 269 1.95 -23.26 23.87
CA PRO A 269 1.38 -22.61 22.69
C PRO A 269 -0.09 -22.25 22.95
N VAL A 270 -0.49 -21.03 22.57
CA VAL A 270 -1.86 -20.54 22.69
C VAL A 270 -2.32 -20.15 21.29
N TYR A 271 -3.08 -21.03 20.66
CA TYR A 271 -3.50 -20.83 19.28
C TYR A 271 -4.79 -20.02 19.17
N ALA A 272 -4.78 -19.00 18.32
CA ALA A 272 -5.98 -18.36 17.81
C ALA A 272 -6.25 -18.84 16.39
N ARG A 273 -7.45 -19.38 16.16
CA ARG A 273 -7.94 -19.74 14.83
C ARG A 273 -8.65 -18.57 14.20
N PHE A 274 -8.27 -18.22 12.97
CA PHE A 274 -8.89 -17.14 12.21
C PHE A 274 -9.19 -17.59 10.78
N THR A 275 -10.21 -16.98 10.17
CA THR A 275 -10.60 -17.26 8.79
C THR A 275 -10.12 -16.12 7.87
N HIS A 276 -9.53 -16.48 6.74
CA HIS A 276 -9.04 -15.54 5.73
C HIS A 276 -9.37 -16.02 4.32
N LEU A 277 -9.35 -15.08 3.36
CA LEU A 277 -9.50 -15.41 1.94
C LEU A 277 -8.31 -16.26 1.49
N ASN A 278 -8.52 -17.12 0.49
CA ASN A 278 -7.46 -17.82 -0.20
C ASN A 278 -7.87 -18.10 -1.65
N ASN A 279 -6.92 -18.54 -2.48
CA ASN A 279 -7.14 -18.90 -3.88
C ASN A 279 -6.55 -20.29 -4.20
N ARG A 280 -7.16 -20.98 -5.17
CA ARG A 280 -6.61 -22.24 -5.69
C ARG A 280 -5.36 -21.92 -6.53
N PRO A 281 -4.24 -22.66 -6.35
CA PRO A 281 -3.04 -22.43 -7.15
C PRO A 281 -3.34 -22.52 -8.65
N PHE A 282 -2.78 -21.58 -9.41
CA PHE A 282 -2.95 -21.52 -10.85
C PHE A 282 -1.63 -21.17 -11.53
N ARG A 283 -1.58 -21.28 -12.85
CA ARG A 283 -0.44 -20.84 -13.66
C ARG A 283 -0.89 -19.96 -14.81
N TYR A 284 -0.05 -19.01 -15.18
CA TYR A 284 -0.13 -18.30 -16.46
C TYR A 284 0.55 -19.13 -17.53
N VAL A 285 -0.07 -19.25 -18.70
CA VAL A 285 0.55 -19.77 -19.92
C VAL A 285 0.47 -18.68 -20.97
N ILE A 286 1.64 -18.15 -21.35
CA ILE A 286 1.77 -17.00 -22.25
C ILE A 286 2.56 -17.47 -23.46
N ASN A 287 1.91 -17.52 -24.62
CA ASN A 287 2.56 -17.87 -25.88
C ASN A 287 3.02 -16.60 -26.59
N VAL A 288 4.27 -16.59 -27.03
CA VAL A 288 4.94 -15.45 -27.63
C VAL A 288 5.68 -15.90 -28.88
N ASN A 289 5.53 -15.16 -29.99
CA ASN A 289 6.36 -15.34 -31.17
C ASN A 289 7.38 -14.20 -31.26
N ASN A 290 8.66 -14.53 -31.39
CA ASN A 290 9.77 -13.58 -31.45
C ASN A 290 10.45 -13.64 -32.82
N THR A 291 10.09 -12.73 -33.72
CA THR A 291 10.73 -12.54 -35.02
C THR A 291 11.88 -11.53 -34.96
N GLY A 292 12.10 -10.90 -33.81
CA GLY A 292 13.12 -9.87 -33.59
C GLY A 292 14.44 -10.39 -33.02
N SER A 293 15.29 -9.45 -32.62
CA SER A 293 16.60 -9.71 -32.01
C SER A 293 16.57 -9.77 -30.47
N ALA A 294 15.40 -9.55 -29.85
CA ALA A 294 15.25 -9.62 -28.40
C ALA A 294 15.66 -11.00 -27.87
N ARG A 295 16.44 -11.01 -26.78
CA ARG A 295 16.87 -12.24 -26.06
C ARG A 295 16.33 -12.32 -24.64
N ARG A 296 15.75 -11.22 -24.14
CA ARG A 296 15.08 -11.12 -22.84
C ARG A 296 13.91 -10.17 -22.97
N THR A 297 12.89 -10.37 -22.15
CA THR A 297 11.79 -9.43 -21.94
C THR A 297 11.43 -9.36 -20.47
N THR A 298 10.68 -8.35 -20.06
CA THR A 298 10.05 -8.31 -18.73
C THR A 298 8.57 -8.57 -18.93
N VAL A 299 8.06 -9.68 -18.36
CA VAL A 299 6.63 -9.96 -18.32
C VAL A 299 6.03 -9.17 -17.16
N ARG A 300 4.99 -8.38 -17.45
CA ARG A 300 4.26 -7.59 -16.46
C ARG A 300 2.79 -7.97 -16.55
N ILE A 301 2.24 -8.53 -15.48
CA ILE A 301 0.87 -9.07 -15.46
C ILE A 301 0.03 -8.18 -14.55
N PHE A 302 -1.09 -7.70 -15.08
CA PHE A 302 -2.09 -6.95 -14.32
C PHE A 302 -3.48 -7.54 -14.57
N ILE A 303 -4.37 -7.40 -13.60
CA ILE A 303 -5.81 -7.68 -13.77
C ILE A 303 -6.63 -6.47 -13.32
N ALA A 304 -7.82 -6.30 -13.88
CA ALA A 304 -8.77 -5.26 -13.51
C ALA A 304 -10.21 -5.77 -13.72
N PRO A 305 -11.19 -5.25 -12.96
CA PRO A 305 -12.60 -5.56 -13.21
C PRO A 305 -13.01 -5.08 -14.61
N LYS A 306 -13.82 -5.89 -15.30
CA LYS A 306 -14.31 -5.58 -16.66
C LYS A 306 -15.38 -4.49 -16.66
N TYR A 307 -16.20 -4.43 -15.61
CA TYR A 307 -17.33 -3.52 -15.50
C TYR A 307 -17.21 -2.62 -14.28
N ASP A 308 -17.77 -1.43 -14.37
CA ASP A 308 -17.86 -0.47 -13.27
C ASP A 308 -19.10 -0.70 -12.39
N GLU A 309 -19.32 0.21 -11.43
CA GLU A 309 -20.46 0.15 -10.51
C GLU A 309 -21.84 0.16 -11.21
N ARG A 310 -21.90 0.61 -12.47
CA ARG A 310 -23.11 0.73 -13.28
C ARG A 310 -23.25 -0.46 -14.24
N ASN A 311 -22.36 -1.44 -14.13
CA ASN A 311 -22.23 -2.56 -15.07
C ASN A 311 -21.86 -2.10 -16.50
N LEU A 312 -21.13 -1.00 -16.63
CA LEU A 312 -20.66 -0.46 -17.91
C LEU A 312 -19.16 -0.76 -18.11
N VAL A 313 -18.74 -0.88 -19.37
CA VAL A 313 -17.33 -1.03 -19.71
C VAL A 313 -16.58 0.27 -19.41
N TRP A 314 -15.38 0.14 -18.84
CA TRP A 314 -14.56 1.28 -18.44
C TRP A 314 -13.99 2.07 -19.62
N SER A 315 -13.75 3.37 -19.38
CA SER A 315 -12.72 4.09 -20.11
C SER A 315 -11.34 3.65 -19.60
N LEU A 316 -10.32 3.60 -20.48
CA LEU A 316 -8.97 3.24 -20.03
C LEU A 316 -8.39 4.27 -19.04
N ALA A 317 -8.78 5.54 -19.16
CA ALA A 317 -8.35 6.61 -18.25
C ALA A 317 -8.79 6.36 -16.79
N ASP A 318 -9.93 5.69 -16.60
CA ASP A 318 -10.41 5.26 -15.28
C ASP A 318 -9.87 3.87 -14.93
N GLN A 319 -9.94 2.91 -15.86
CA GLN A 319 -9.55 1.52 -15.61
C GLN A 319 -8.06 1.38 -15.27
N ARG A 320 -7.19 2.24 -15.81
CA ARG A 320 -5.75 2.26 -15.48
C ARG A 320 -5.48 2.38 -13.97
N LYS A 321 -6.40 3.00 -13.21
CA LYS A 321 -6.31 3.19 -11.75
C LYS A 321 -6.80 1.96 -10.97
N MET A 322 -7.46 1.02 -11.65
CA MET A 322 -8.02 -0.21 -11.10
C MET A 322 -7.17 -1.45 -11.39
N PHE A 323 -6.17 -1.34 -12.27
CA PHE A 323 -5.25 -2.45 -12.54
C PHE A 323 -4.37 -2.74 -11.32
N ILE A 324 -4.42 -3.98 -10.87
CA ILE A 324 -3.58 -4.50 -9.79
C ILE A 324 -2.44 -5.32 -10.40
N GLU A 325 -1.20 -5.04 -9.98
CA GLU A 325 -0.02 -5.80 -10.39
C GLU A 325 -0.08 -7.20 -9.76
N MET A 326 -0.03 -8.22 -10.61
CA MET A 326 -0.08 -9.62 -10.22
C MET A 326 1.29 -10.26 -10.22
N ASP A 327 2.16 -9.89 -11.16
CA ASP A 327 3.53 -10.38 -11.24
C ASP A 327 4.40 -9.50 -12.15
N ARG A 328 5.71 -9.49 -11.88
CA ARG A 328 6.72 -8.86 -12.72
C ARG A 328 8.03 -9.64 -12.67
N PHE A 329 8.42 -10.23 -13.80
CA PHE A 329 9.64 -11.04 -13.89
C PHE A 329 10.34 -10.92 -15.24
N VAL A 330 11.67 -11.09 -15.21
CA VAL A 330 12.50 -11.13 -16.42
C VAL A 330 12.50 -12.54 -16.99
N GLN A 331 12.27 -12.65 -18.30
CA GLN A 331 12.15 -13.90 -19.02
C GLN A 331 13.09 -13.92 -20.23
N PRO A 332 13.99 -14.92 -20.35
CA PRO A 332 14.72 -15.18 -21.59
C PRO A 332 13.75 -15.51 -22.74
N LEU A 333 14.06 -15.01 -23.94
CA LEU A 333 13.30 -15.27 -25.16
C LEU A 333 14.18 -15.87 -26.25
N ASN A 334 13.74 -16.99 -26.81
CA ASN A 334 14.32 -17.60 -28.01
C ASN A 334 13.73 -16.94 -29.27
N ALA A 335 14.38 -17.13 -30.42
CA ALA A 335 13.79 -16.79 -31.71
C ALA A 335 12.65 -17.77 -32.06
N GLY A 336 11.60 -17.28 -32.71
CA GLY A 336 10.40 -18.07 -33.01
C GLY A 336 9.45 -18.19 -31.82
N GLN A 337 8.76 -19.33 -31.72
CA GLN A 337 7.72 -19.56 -30.72
C GLN A 337 8.31 -19.85 -29.34
N ASN A 338 7.73 -19.24 -28.31
CA ASN A 338 8.05 -19.42 -26.90
C ASN A 338 6.75 -19.65 -26.12
N THR A 339 6.76 -20.60 -25.18
CA THR A 339 5.68 -20.79 -24.20
C THR A 339 6.24 -20.50 -22.81
N ILE A 340 5.79 -19.41 -22.22
CA ILE A 340 6.19 -18.97 -20.88
C ILE A 340 5.14 -19.50 -19.89
N THR A 341 5.57 -20.33 -18.94
CA THR A 341 4.71 -20.80 -17.85
C THR A 341 5.17 -20.19 -16.54
N ARG A 342 4.24 -19.60 -15.78
CA ARG A 342 4.53 -18.94 -14.51
C ARG A 342 3.50 -19.34 -13.45
N MET A 343 3.95 -19.94 -12.35
CA MET A 343 3.07 -20.34 -11.25
C MET A 343 2.66 -19.12 -10.43
N SER A 344 1.42 -19.10 -9.91
CA SER A 344 0.95 -18.04 -9.01
C SER A 344 1.84 -17.89 -7.78
N THR A 345 2.36 -19.01 -7.25
CA THR A 345 3.27 -19.08 -6.10
C THR A 345 4.64 -18.44 -6.33
N GLN A 346 4.98 -18.08 -7.58
CA GLN A 346 6.23 -17.42 -7.92
C GLN A 346 6.08 -15.90 -8.04
N SER A 347 4.90 -15.35 -7.78
CA SER A 347 4.63 -13.91 -7.93
C SER A 347 5.68 -13.06 -7.21
N SER A 348 6.22 -12.08 -7.90
CA SER A 348 7.14 -11.09 -7.32
C SER A 348 6.46 -10.10 -6.36
N VAL A 349 5.13 -10.13 -6.28
CA VAL A 349 4.33 -9.22 -5.42
C VAL A 349 4.14 -9.84 -4.03
N THR A 350 4.11 -11.17 -3.95
CA THR A 350 3.66 -11.88 -2.75
C THR A 350 4.78 -12.59 -1.98
N ILE A 351 4.58 -12.76 -0.67
CA ILE A 351 5.34 -13.69 0.17
C ILE A 351 4.45 -14.86 0.62
N PRO A 352 5.01 -16.07 0.79
CA PRO A 352 4.26 -17.25 1.23
C PRO A 352 3.76 -17.12 2.67
N PHE A 353 2.73 -17.89 3.02
CA PHE A 353 2.08 -17.87 4.33
C PHE A 353 3.08 -18.11 5.47
N GLU A 354 4.01 -19.05 5.29
CA GLU A 354 5.01 -19.40 6.28
C GLU A 354 6.03 -18.29 6.52
N GLN A 355 6.21 -17.34 5.58
CA GLN A 355 7.02 -16.15 5.81
C GLN A 355 6.23 -15.07 6.55
N THR A 356 4.92 -14.97 6.32
CA THR A 356 4.04 -14.02 7.02
C THR A 356 3.80 -14.41 8.48
N PHE A 357 3.62 -15.69 8.80
CA PHE A 357 3.21 -16.17 10.13
C PHE A 357 4.25 -17.10 10.79
N ARG A 358 5.52 -16.97 10.42
CA ARG A 358 6.59 -17.90 10.81
C ARG A 358 6.82 -17.99 12.32
N ASP A 359 7.00 -19.20 12.84
CA ASP A 359 7.68 -19.39 14.12
C ASP A 359 9.22 -19.35 13.94
N LEU A 360 9.84 -18.36 14.57
CA LEU A 360 11.29 -18.12 14.53
C LEU A 360 12.11 -18.96 15.53
N SER A 361 11.50 -19.79 16.39
CA SER A 361 12.21 -20.63 17.37
C SER A 361 13.20 -21.60 16.72
N VAL A 362 12.85 -22.14 15.55
CA VAL A 362 13.60 -23.23 14.89
C VAL A 362 14.93 -22.74 14.30
N GLN A 363 15.15 -21.43 14.16
CA GLN A 363 16.36 -20.87 13.55
C GLN A 363 17.32 -20.16 14.53
N GLY A 364 16.96 -20.03 15.81
CA GLY A 364 17.67 -19.20 16.80
C GLY A 364 19.01 -19.73 17.34
N ASN A 365 19.54 -20.84 16.83
CA ASN A 365 20.71 -21.51 17.44
C ASN A 365 22.10 -21.08 16.90
N ASP A 366 22.21 -20.17 15.93
CA ASP A 366 23.53 -19.68 15.47
C ASP A 366 23.59 -18.16 15.25
N PRO A 367 24.05 -17.39 16.25
CA PRO A 367 24.17 -15.93 16.17
C PRO A 367 25.25 -15.42 15.20
N ARG A 368 25.98 -16.31 14.48
CA ARG A 368 27.01 -15.93 13.49
C ARG A 368 26.52 -15.97 12.04
N ARG A 369 25.25 -16.32 11.78
CA ARG A 369 24.70 -16.25 10.43
C ARG A 369 24.44 -14.80 10.02
N THR A 370 25.26 -14.29 9.11
CA THR A 370 25.15 -12.98 8.45
C THR A 370 23.86 -12.79 7.62
N SER A 371 23.00 -13.81 7.49
CA SER A 371 21.69 -13.74 6.84
C SER A 371 20.61 -13.00 7.66
N LEU A 372 20.94 -12.46 8.83
CA LEU A 372 20.04 -11.59 9.62
C LEU A 372 19.71 -10.26 8.91
N ALA A 373 20.42 -9.88 7.84
CA ALA A 373 20.03 -8.75 7.00
C ALA A 373 18.93 -9.11 5.97
N GLU A 374 18.91 -10.35 5.46
CA GLU A 374 17.80 -10.88 4.65
C GLU A 374 16.52 -11.03 5.50
N PHE A 375 16.70 -11.33 6.80
CA PHE A 375 15.65 -11.52 7.81
C PHE A 375 14.68 -10.33 8.00
N ASN A 376 15.15 -9.08 7.87
CA ASN A 376 14.26 -7.89 8.00
C ASN A 376 13.46 -7.60 6.72
N PHE A 377 13.92 -8.07 5.55
CA PHE A 377 13.18 -7.91 4.30
C PHE A 377 12.13 -9.01 4.09
N CYS A 378 12.24 -10.15 4.79
CA CYS A 378 11.34 -11.30 4.62
C CYS A 378 9.87 -11.04 4.98
N GLY A 379 9.58 -10.10 5.89
CA GLY A 379 8.20 -9.78 6.28
C GLY A 379 7.49 -8.80 5.33
N CYS A 380 8.25 -8.11 4.46
CA CYS A 380 7.69 -7.14 3.52
C CYS A 380 7.30 -7.81 2.19
N GLY A 381 6.02 -8.14 2.05
CA GLY A 381 5.41 -8.54 0.78
C GLY A 381 3.92 -8.78 0.94
N TRP A 382 3.16 -8.70 -0.15
CA TRP A 382 1.72 -8.94 -0.09
C TRP A 382 1.46 -10.40 0.30
N PRO A 383 0.50 -10.73 1.19
CA PRO A 383 0.25 -12.12 1.54
C PRO A 383 -0.26 -12.91 0.33
N HIS A 384 0.33 -14.07 0.04
CA HIS A 384 0.00 -14.88 -1.15
C HIS A 384 -1.49 -15.30 -1.25
N HIS A 385 -2.20 -15.36 -0.13
CA HIS A 385 -3.62 -15.69 -0.09
C HIS A 385 -4.55 -14.53 -0.51
N MET A 386 -4.01 -13.33 -0.70
CA MET A 386 -4.69 -12.09 -1.14
C MET A 386 -4.13 -11.58 -2.48
#